data_AF-A0A966RMM0-F1
#
_entry.id   AF-A0A966RMM0-F1
#
_cell.length_a   1.000
_cell.length_b   1.000
_cell.length_c   1.000
_cell.angle_alpha   90.00
_cell.angle_beta   90.00
_cell.angle_gamma   90.00
#
_symmetry.space_group_name_H-M   'P 1'
#
loop_
_entity.id
_entity.type
_entity.pdbx_description
1 polymer ?
#
loop_
_entity_poly.entity_id
_entity_poly.type
_entity_poly.pdbx_seq_one_letter_code
_entity_poly.pdbx_strand_id
1 'polypeptide(L)' 'MLSEGILPGCIQVPSNGQPIVLMRDIPCTGGYPKIAILASEDIAKIAQLPPGSHINFDL' A
#
# COMPACT_ATOMS: atom_id res chain seq x y z
N MET A 1 -5.13 -5.09 16.10
CA MET A 1 -4.00 -4.15 16.25
C MET A 1 -4.54 -2.82 16.74
N LEU A 2 -3.71 -2.03 17.43
CA LEU A 2 -4.02 -0.63 17.70
C LEU A 2 -3.82 0.17 16.42
N SER A 3 -4.63 1.21 16.20
CA SER A 3 -4.47 2.08 15.04
C SER A 3 -3.11 2.79 15.08
N GLU A 4 -2.48 2.89 13.92
CA GLU A 4 -1.16 3.50 13.77
C GLU A 4 -1.13 4.44 12.56
N GLY A 5 -0.20 5.39 12.56
CA GLY A 5 0.01 6.31 11.44
C GLY A 5 0.38 5.56 10.15
N ILE A 6 -0.15 6.06 9.04
CA ILE A 6 0.12 5.52 7.70
C ILE A 6 0.53 6.63 6.74
N LEU A 7 1.34 6.27 5.75
CA LEU A 7 1.84 7.16 4.71
C LEU A 7 1.46 6.61 3.33
N PRO A 8 1.37 7.46 2.29
CA PRO A 8 1.20 7.00 0.93
C PRO A 8 2.30 5.99 0.55
N GLY A 9 1.92 4.93 -0.15
CA GLY A 9 2.78 3.81 -0.50
C GLY A 9 2.79 2.67 0.53
N CYS A 10 2.17 2.83 1.71
CA CYS A 10 2.06 1.72 2.67
C CYS A 10 1.31 0.52 2.06
N ILE A 11 1.84 -0.68 2.27
CA ILE A 11 1.22 -1.94 1.83
C ILE A 11 0.63 -2.64 3.04
N GLN A 12 -0.70 -2.60 3.15
CA GLN A 12 -1.46 -3.24 4.22
C GLN A 12 -1.95 -4.63 3.82
N VAL A 13 -1.99 -5.56 4.78
CA VAL A 13 -2.52 -6.91 4.57
C VAL A 13 -3.68 -7.17 5.54
N PRO A 14 -4.94 -7.15 5.05
CA PRO A 14 -6.10 -7.53 5.84
C PRO A 14 -6.14 -9.03 6.14
N SER A 15 -7.15 -9.47 6.90
CA SER A 15 -7.33 -10.88 7.28
C SER A 15 -7.55 -11.84 6.09
N ASN A 16 -7.95 -11.33 4.93
CA ASN A 16 -8.08 -12.11 3.70
C ASN A 16 -6.75 -12.34 2.96
N GLY A 17 -5.64 -11.79 3.46
CA GLY A 17 -4.30 -11.95 2.90
C GLY A 17 -4.01 -11.17 1.61
N GLN A 18 -4.96 -10.40 1.07
CA GLN A 18 -4.77 -9.66 -0.17
C GLN A 18 -4.16 -8.27 0.11
N PRO A 19 -2.96 -7.95 -0.43
CA PRO A 19 -2.31 -6.68 -0.17
C PRO A 19 -3.09 -5.48 -0.73
N ILE A 20 -3.08 -4.37 0.00
CA ILE A 20 -3.64 -3.08 -0.41
C ILE A 20 -2.53 -2.05 -0.40
N VAL A 21 -2.22 -1.49 -1.57
CA VAL A 21 -1.33 -0.32 -1.69
C VAL A 21 -2.13 0.95 -1.42
N LEU A 22 -1.76 1.68 -0.38
CA LEU A 22 -2.40 2.91 0.05
C LEU A 22 -1.88 4.10 -0.78
N MET A 23 -2.77 4.79 -1.50
CA MET A 23 -2.41 5.92 -2.39
C MET A 23 -2.46 7.29 -1.66
N ARG A 24 -2.66 8.40 -2.37
CA ARG A 24 -2.58 9.74 -1.75
C ARG A 24 -3.80 10.10 -0.89
N ASP A 25 -4.96 9.51 -1.16
CA ASP A 25 -6.23 9.84 -0.49
C ASP A 25 -6.51 8.93 0.71
N ILE A 26 -5.45 8.49 1.40
CA ILE A 26 -5.55 7.53 2.50
C ILE A 26 -5.96 8.23 3.79
N PRO A 27 -6.60 7.51 4.74
CA PRO A 27 -6.78 8.04 6.08
C PRO A 27 -5.42 8.26 6.76
N CYS A 28 -5.36 9.12 7.78
CA CYS A 28 -4.11 9.37 8.52
C CYS A 28 -3.64 8.16 9.35
N THR A 29 -4.57 7.23 9.67
CA THR A 29 -4.31 6.06 10.49
C THR A 29 -4.90 4.79 9.87
N GLY A 30 -4.24 3.65 10.10
CA GLY A 30 -4.69 2.34 9.65
C GLY A 30 -4.66 1.29 10.77
N GLY A 31 -5.48 0.25 10.63
CA GLY A 31 -5.60 -0.83 11.62
C GLY A 31 -5.10 -2.20 11.15
N TYR A 32 -4.61 -2.29 9.91
CA TYR A 32 -4.08 -3.53 9.34
C TYR A 32 -2.55 -3.58 9.41
N PRO A 33 -1.97 -4.78 9.60
CA PRO A 33 -0.53 -4.98 9.50
C PRO A 33 0.03 -4.39 8.20
N LYS A 34 1.14 -3.67 8.31
CA LYS A 34 1.90 -3.19 7.16
C LYS A 34 3.10 -4.10 6.92
N ILE A 35 3.29 -4.56 5.69
CA ILE A 35 4.42 -5.43 5.34
C ILE A 35 5.58 -4.68 4.69
N ALA A 36 5.29 -3.55 4.02
CA ALA A 36 6.28 -2.72 3.35
C ALA A 36 5.70 -1.32 3.09
N ILE A 37 6.57 -0.41 2.63
CA ILE A 37 6.20 0.89 2.07
C ILE A 37 6.95 1.07 0.76
N LEU A 38 6.26 1.55 -0.27
CA LEU A 38 6.86 1.85 -1.56
C LEU A 38 7.79 3.07 -1.47
N ALA A 39 8.82 3.08 -2.32
CA ALA A 39 9.55 4.31 -2.56
C ALA A 39 8.62 5.36 -3.20
N SER A 40 8.83 6.63 -2.88
CA SER A 40 7.99 7.74 -3.34
C SER A 40 7.86 7.80 -4.87
N GLU A 41 8.91 7.42 -5.60
CA GLU A 41 8.94 7.37 -7.07
C GLU A 41 8.10 6.24 -7.66
N ASP A 42 7.89 5.14 -6.93
CA ASP A 42 7.13 3.99 -7.42
C ASP A 42 5.62 4.17 -7.26
N ILE A 43 5.18 5.03 -6.34
CA ILE A 43 3.76 5.37 -6.17
C ILE A 43 3.19 5.92 -7.49
N ALA A 44 3.95 6.76 -8.19
CA ALA A 44 3.55 7.30 -9.48
C ALA A 44 3.50 6.21 -10.57
N LYS A 45 4.44 5.25 -10.55
CA LYS A 45 4.47 4.14 -11.52
C LYS A 45 3.22 3.26 -11.37
N ILE A 46 2.87 2.89 -10.14
CA ILE A 46 1.69 2.05 -9.87
C ILE A 46 0.39 2.77 -10.23
N ALA A 47 0.30 4.09 -10.00
CA ALA A 47 -0.89 4.88 -10.32
C ALA A 47 -1.26 4.87 -11.82
N GLN A 48 -0.32 4.52 -12.70
CA GLN A 48 -0.53 4.47 -14.15
C GLN A 48 -0.94 3.08 -14.66
N LEU A 49 -0.93 2.04 -13.81
CA LEU A 49 -1.21 0.67 -14.23
C LEU A 49 -2.71 0.45 -14.44
N PRO A 50 -3.14 -0.17 -15.56
CA PRO A 50 -4.53 -0.55 -15.74
C PRO A 50 -4.94 -1.66 -14.76
N PRO A 51 -6.24 -1.77 -14.41
CA PRO A 51 -6.75 -2.90 -13.65
C PRO A 51 -6.36 -4.25 -14.28
N GLY A 52 -5.96 -5.21 -13.44
CA GLY A 52 -5.47 -6.51 -13.89
C GLY A 52 -3.99 -6.57 -14.25
N SER A 53 -3.26 -5.46 -14.13
CA SER A 53 -1.79 -5.47 -14.27
C SER A 53 -1.12 -6.35 -13.20
N HIS A 54 -0.05 -7.03 -13.57
CA HIS A 54 0.81 -7.76 -12.65
C HIS A 54 1.91 -6.85 -12.11
N ILE A 55 2.19 -6.95 -10.81
CA ILE A 55 3.22 -6.16 -10.11
C ILE A 55 4.12 -7.15 -9.36
N ASN A 56 5.43 -6.96 -9.49
CA ASN A 56 6.43 -7.61 -8.66
C ASN A 56 7.08 -6.56 -7.77
N PHE A 57 7.35 -6.92 -6.52
CA PHE A 57 8.03 -6.07 -5.55
C PHE A 57 9.42 -6.63 -5.28
N ASP A 58 10.40 -5.75 -5.19
CA ASP A 58 11.78 -6.06 -4.82
C ASP A 58 12.19 -5.20 -3.62
N LEU A 59 13.17 -5.68 -2.84
CA LEU A 59 13.70 -5.02 -1.64
C LEU A 59 14.93 -4.16 -1.94
#